data_AF-A0A1M3CQD6-F1
#
_entry.id   AF-A0A1M3CQD6-F1
#
_cell.length_a   1.000
_cell.length_b   1.000
_cell.length_c   1.000
_cell.angle_alpha   90.00
_cell.angle_beta   90.00
_cell.angle_gamma   90.00
#
_symmetry.space_group_name_H-M   'P 1'
#
loop_
_entity.id
_entity.type
_entity.pdbx_description
1 polymer ?
#
loop_
_entity_poly.entity_id
_entity_poly.type
_entity_poly.pdbx_seq_one_letter_code
_entity_poly.pdbx_strand_id
1 'polypeptide(L)'
;MKYVNLKRCLSTLCVFLLGCTLHARELQLDPQVIQMIQASSMPRGEGEDVEGFERDLAEEEIEKDKSQWDASEHPLFSGEDDELVENDFSAIMASYYATTHRAAYHQALNISVDGSDIELEDKSIWQVIGWSQYKVKTWSAHHALVIAPNKNIFTRWAYPYKIINLDTHDVVKAKMKLTPVFNDPNIDIHVHWIEDIDYQTRLIRLEDGSIWSINWFDGGVMKSFGRYNIVIVGTNDGWFRGSNPNILICIANHKYIRGKVIN
;
A
#
# COMPACT_ATOMS: atom_id res chain seq x y z
N MET A 1 36.66 -15.55 73.92
CA MET A 1 35.49 -14.78 74.41
C MET A 1 34.68 -14.36 73.18
N LYS A 2 33.42 -14.83 73.11
CA LYS A 2 32.29 -14.46 72.23
C LYS A 2 32.47 -14.44 70.70
N TYR A 3 32.07 -15.56 70.10
CA TYR A 3 31.43 -15.69 68.79
C TYR A 3 30.07 -14.97 68.76
N VAL A 4 29.72 -14.33 67.65
CA VAL A 4 28.31 -14.08 67.26
C VAL A 4 28.12 -14.49 65.81
N ASN A 5 27.22 -15.46 65.64
CA ASN A 5 26.63 -15.93 64.39
C ASN A 5 25.74 -14.85 63.76
N LEU A 6 25.66 -14.79 62.43
CA LEU A 6 24.36 -14.62 61.79
C LEU A 6 24.31 -15.35 60.44
N LYS A 7 23.53 -16.43 60.44
CA LYS A 7 23.08 -17.22 59.29
C LYS A 7 21.80 -16.58 58.73
N ARG A 8 21.63 -16.74 57.41
CA ARG A 8 20.36 -16.84 56.66
C ARG A 8 19.49 -15.58 56.55
N CYS A 9 19.39 -15.08 55.31
CA CYS A 9 18.09 -14.84 54.70
C CYS A 9 18.19 -15.12 53.19
N LEU A 10 17.69 -16.30 52.82
CA LEU A 10 17.39 -16.73 51.46
C LEU A 10 15.86 -16.86 51.46
N SER A 11 15.15 -16.01 50.73
CA SER A 11 13.88 -16.37 50.09
C SER A 11 13.32 -15.20 49.29
N THR A 12 12.96 -15.52 48.04
CA THR A 12 11.88 -14.89 47.28
C THR A 12 12.20 -13.60 46.54
N LEU A 13 12.79 -13.73 45.35
CA LEU A 13 12.32 -12.95 44.20
C LEU A 13 12.33 -13.83 42.93
N CYS A 14 11.13 -13.95 42.37
CA CYS A 14 10.70 -14.62 41.13
C CYS A 14 11.77 -14.63 40.02
N VAL A 15 12.12 -15.77 39.42
CA VAL A 15 11.35 -16.50 38.39
C VAL A 15 10.69 -15.55 37.39
N PHE A 16 11.42 -15.17 36.34
CA PHE A 16 10.99 -15.02 34.93
C PHE A 16 12.08 -14.25 34.16
N LEU A 17 13.24 -14.89 33.98
CA LEU A 17 14.23 -14.51 32.96
C LEU A 17 14.63 -15.78 32.22
N LEU A 18 13.64 -16.38 31.56
CA LEU A 18 13.84 -17.46 30.61
C LEU A 18 13.24 -17.01 29.28
N GLY A 19 14.13 -16.78 28.33
CA GLY A 19 13.87 -16.99 26.91
C GLY A 19 13.12 -15.89 26.16
N CYS A 20 13.83 -14.83 25.78
CA CYS A 20 13.58 -14.13 24.51
C CYS A 20 14.91 -13.49 24.02
N THR A 21 15.94 -14.31 23.79
CA THR A 21 16.96 -13.94 22.80
C THR A 21 16.28 -14.07 21.43
N LEU A 22 15.61 -12.99 21.00
CA LEU A 22 15.27 -12.80 19.59
C LEU A 22 16.60 -12.83 18.84
N HIS A 23 16.93 -13.98 18.25
CA HIS A 23 17.94 -14.02 17.20
C HIS A 23 17.38 -13.14 16.08
N ALA A 24 17.85 -11.90 16.00
CA ALA A 24 17.87 -11.20 14.74
C ALA A 24 18.75 -12.05 13.81
N ARG A 25 18.12 -13.01 13.12
CA ARG A 25 18.72 -13.65 11.97
C ARG A 25 18.90 -12.50 10.99
N GLU A 26 20.14 -12.07 10.86
CA GLU A 26 20.60 -11.29 9.73
C GLU A 26 20.20 -12.09 8.49
N LEU A 27 19.06 -11.74 7.89
CA LEU A 27 18.59 -12.29 6.63
C LEU A 27 19.56 -11.74 5.58
N GLN A 28 20.72 -12.38 5.47
CA GLN A 28 21.54 -12.27 4.28
C GLN A 28 20.72 -12.86 3.15
N LEU A 29 19.96 -12.00 2.47
CA LEU A 29 19.39 -12.30 1.17
C LEU A 29 20.50 -12.93 0.34
N ASP A 30 20.22 -14.11 -0.22
CA ASP A 30 21.16 -14.81 -1.08
C ASP A 30 21.66 -13.80 -2.14
N PRO A 31 22.98 -13.61 -2.30
CA PRO A 31 23.53 -12.71 -3.32
C PRO A 31 22.94 -12.94 -4.72
N GLN A 32 22.49 -14.17 -5.02
CA GLN A 32 21.80 -14.48 -6.26
C GLN A 32 20.41 -13.83 -6.34
N VAL A 33 19.66 -13.76 -5.24
CA VAL A 33 18.37 -13.07 -5.17
C VAL A 33 18.56 -11.57 -5.38
N ILE A 34 19.59 -10.97 -4.78
CA ILE A 34 19.93 -9.55 -4.98
C ILE A 34 20.24 -9.27 -6.46
N GLN A 35 21.03 -10.14 -7.11
CA GLN A 35 21.32 -10.00 -8.54
C GLN A 35 20.08 -10.18 -9.43
N MET A 36 19.18 -11.10 -9.08
CA MET A 36 17.93 -11.31 -9.81
C MET A 36 16.98 -10.10 -9.68
N ILE A 37 16.89 -9.50 -8.48
CA ILE A 37 16.11 -8.28 -8.25
C ILE A 37 16.65 -7.14 -9.12
N GLN A 38 17.96 -6.88 -9.08
CA GLN A 38 18.61 -5.83 -9.87
C GLN A 38 18.47 -6.02 -11.40
N ALA A 39 18.46 -7.26 -11.87
CA ALA A 39 18.27 -7.54 -13.30
C ALA A 39 16.83 -7.29 -13.77
N SER A 40 15.84 -7.38 -12.88
CA SER A 40 14.42 -7.19 -13.21
C SER A 40 13.98 -5.72 -13.28
N SER A 41 14.75 -4.79 -12.69
CA SER A 41 14.40 -3.37 -12.59
C SER A 41 14.93 -2.50 -13.75
N MET A 42 15.42 -3.09 -14.84
CA MET A 42 15.89 -2.31 -15.99
C MET A 42 14.70 -1.78 -16.80
N PRO A 43 14.53 -0.46 -16.97
CA PRO A 43 13.44 0.11 -17.74
C PRO A 43 13.57 -0.28 -19.21
N ARG A 44 12.51 -0.88 -19.78
CA ARG A 44 12.37 -1.03 -21.23
C ARG A 44 12.09 0.35 -21.81
N GLY A 45 13.05 0.85 -22.60
CA GLY A 45 12.89 2.10 -23.32
C GLY A 45 11.83 1.96 -24.41
N GLU A 46 10.68 2.56 -24.18
CA GLU A 46 9.69 2.86 -25.23
C GLU A 46 9.33 4.34 -25.09
N GLY A 47 9.90 5.15 -25.98
CA GLY A 47 9.51 6.53 -26.17
C GLY A 47 8.52 6.61 -27.32
N GLU A 48 7.27 6.92 -27.00
CA GLU A 48 6.29 7.42 -27.95
C GLU A 48 5.47 8.54 -27.29
N ASP A 49 5.09 9.52 -28.10
CA ASP A 49 4.49 10.81 -27.73
C ASP A 49 3.09 10.65 -27.11
N VAL A 50 2.99 10.59 -25.77
CA VAL A 50 1.70 10.49 -25.03
C VAL A 50 1.14 11.86 -24.60
N GLU A 51 1.93 12.94 -24.68
CA GLU A 51 1.56 14.25 -24.11
C GLU A 51 0.33 14.91 -24.75
N GLY A 52 0.02 14.64 -26.02
CA GLY A 52 -1.11 15.25 -26.72
C GLY A 52 -2.48 14.76 -26.24
N PHE A 53 -2.59 13.47 -25.90
CA PHE A 53 -3.88 12.84 -25.55
C PHE A 53 -4.31 13.11 -24.10
N GLU A 54 -3.35 13.39 -23.21
CA GLU A 54 -3.66 13.70 -21.80
C GLU A 54 -4.36 15.06 -21.63
N ARG A 55 -4.14 16.02 -22.54
CA ARG A 55 -4.72 17.37 -22.44
C ARG A 55 -6.22 17.37 -22.70
N ASP A 56 -6.69 16.69 -23.74
CA ASP A 56 -8.10 16.72 -24.14
C ASP A 56 -9.02 16.01 -23.13
N LEU A 57 -8.54 14.95 -22.47
CA LEU A 57 -9.30 14.25 -21.41
C LEU A 57 -9.38 15.04 -20.09
N ALA A 58 -8.42 15.93 -19.84
CA ALA A 58 -8.40 16.75 -18.63
C ALA A 58 -9.57 17.75 -18.59
N GLU A 59 -9.92 18.34 -19.74
CA GLU A 59 -10.94 19.38 -19.82
C GLU A 59 -12.35 18.84 -19.57
N GLU A 60 -12.69 17.63 -20.05
CA GLU A 60 -14.01 17.02 -19.86
C GLU A 60 -14.28 16.59 -18.40
N GLU A 61 -13.27 16.10 -17.67
CA GLU A 61 -13.46 15.71 -16.25
C GLU A 61 -13.57 16.95 -15.33
N ILE A 62 -12.84 18.04 -15.61
CA ILE A 62 -12.93 19.29 -14.83
C ILE A 62 -14.34 19.89 -14.91
N GLU A 63 -15.01 19.79 -16.06
CA GLU A 63 -16.36 20.33 -16.25
C GLU A 63 -17.42 19.50 -15.49
N LYS A 64 -17.25 18.16 -15.43
CA LYS A 64 -18.14 17.29 -14.64
C LYS A 64 -17.99 17.53 -13.13
N ASP A 65 -16.77 17.63 -12.62
CA ASP A 65 -16.51 17.87 -11.20
C ASP A 65 -17.07 19.24 -10.74
N LYS A 66 -16.97 20.29 -11.58
CA LYS A 66 -17.57 21.60 -11.28
C LYS A 66 -19.09 21.55 -11.23
N SER A 67 -19.74 20.83 -12.15
CA SER A 67 -21.20 20.74 -12.20
C SER A 67 -21.81 20.01 -11.00
N GLN A 68 -21.03 19.15 -10.33
CA GLN A 68 -21.49 18.39 -9.18
C GLN A 68 -21.41 19.17 -7.86
N TRP A 69 -20.65 20.27 -7.80
CA TRP A 69 -20.44 21.07 -6.58
C TRP A 69 -21.42 22.25 -6.42
N ASP A 70 -22.00 22.76 -7.51
CA ASP A 70 -22.93 23.90 -7.45
C ASP A 70 -24.36 23.54 -6.98
N ALA A 71 -24.64 22.28 -6.62
CA ALA A 71 -25.99 21.79 -6.30
C ALA A 71 -26.26 21.45 -4.82
N SER A 72 -25.31 21.69 -3.91
CA SER A 72 -25.52 21.48 -2.47
C SER A 72 -25.57 22.82 -1.73
N GLU A 73 -26.73 23.46 -1.74
CA GLU A 73 -27.10 24.48 -0.75
C GLU A 73 -27.14 23.81 0.63
N HIS A 74 -26.00 23.82 1.33
CA HIS A 74 -25.93 23.33 2.70
C HIS A 74 -26.70 24.31 3.62
N PRO A 75 -27.69 23.83 4.39
CA PRO A 75 -28.31 24.65 5.43
C PRO A 75 -27.23 25.06 6.43
N LEU A 76 -27.20 26.35 6.77
CA LEU A 76 -26.38 26.94 7.83
C LEU A 76 -26.74 26.27 9.17
N PHE A 77 -26.06 25.16 9.48
CA PHE A 77 -26.15 24.49 10.76
C PHE A 77 -25.14 25.17 11.70
N SER A 78 -25.64 25.87 12.71
CA SER A 78 -24.81 26.58 13.69
C SER A 78 -24.14 25.58 14.63
N GLY A 79 -22.82 25.64 14.68
CA GLY A 79 -21.94 24.67 15.31
C GLY A 79 -22.16 24.45 16.80
N GLU A 80 -22.12 23.17 17.15
CA GLU A 80 -21.70 22.62 18.45
C GLU A 80 -21.55 21.08 18.39
N ASP A 81 -21.96 20.43 17.28
CA ASP A 81 -21.94 18.96 17.11
C ASP A 81 -20.93 18.41 16.06
N ASP A 82 -20.05 19.23 15.48
CA ASP A 82 -19.19 18.81 14.36
C ASP A 82 -18.15 17.73 14.73
N GLU A 83 -17.72 17.67 15.99
CA GLU A 83 -16.66 16.73 16.43
C GLU A 83 -17.15 15.26 16.48
N LEU A 84 -18.46 15.01 16.56
CA LEU A 84 -19.02 13.66 16.53
C LEU A 84 -19.16 13.11 15.11
N VAL A 85 -19.33 13.98 14.10
CA VAL A 85 -19.58 13.56 12.71
C VAL A 85 -18.28 13.13 12.01
N GLU A 86 -17.16 13.78 12.30
CA GLU A 86 -15.86 13.42 11.70
C GLU A 86 -15.37 12.04 12.15
N ASN A 87 -15.60 11.68 13.42
CA ASN A 87 -15.21 10.38 13.97
C ASN A 87 -15.96 9.21 13.32
N ASP A 88 -17.26 9.35 13.06
CA ASP A 88 -18.06 8.31 12.41
C ASP A 88 -17.65 8.12 10.94
N PHE A 89 -17.31 9.21 10.24
CA PHE A 89 -16.94 9.14 8.83
C PHE A 89 -15.58 8.45 8.62
N SER A 90 -14.58 8.75 9.46
CA SER A 90 -13.28 8.08 9.42
C SER A 90 -13.42 6.57 9.67
N ALA A 91 -14.25 6.17 10.64
CA ALA A 91 -14.53 4.76 10.92
C ALA A 91 -15.22 4.05 9.73
N ILE A 92 -16.16 4.72 9.07
CA ILE A 92 -16.81 4.19 7.85
C ILE A 92 -15.77 3.97 6.75
N MET A 93 -14.86 4.92 6.54
CA MET A 93 -13.85 4.81 5.48
C MET A 93 -12.79 3.75 5.78
N ALA A 94 -12.35 3.65 7.03
CA ALA A 94 -11.50 2.54 7.48
C ALA A 94 -12.17 1.18 7.24
N SER A 95 -13.49 1.07 7.47
CA SER A 95 -14.26 -0.14 7.16
C SER A 95 -14.41 -0.39 5.66
N TYR A 96 -14.52 0.67 4.85
CA TYR A 96 -14.69 0.59 3.40
C TYR A 96 -13.44 0.01 2.72
N TYR A 97 -12.26 0.40 3.22
CA TYR A 97 -10.94 -0.07 2.78
C TYR A 97 -10.35 -1.09 3.75
N ALA A 98 -11.20 -1.92 4.36
CA ALA A 98 -10.75 -3.00 5.21
C ALA A 98 -9.81 -3.93 4.42
N THR A 99 -8.71 -4.32 5.06
CA THR A 99 -7.63 -5.15 4.51
C THR A 99 -7.40 -6.38 5.39
N THR A 100 -6.92 -7.47 4.80
CA THR A 100 -6.43 -8.64 5.55
C THR A 100 -4.92 -8.60 5.79
N HIS A 101 -4.24 -7.56 5.31
CA HIS A 101 -2.80 -7.42 5.41
C HIS A 101 -2.39 -5.98 5.75
N ARG A 102 -1.55 -5.82 6.77
CA ARG A 102 -1.15 -4.48 7.28
C ARG A 102 -0.38 -3.65 6.26
N ALA A 103 0.37 -4.30 5.36
CA ALA A 103 1.17 -3.63 4.33
C ALA A 103 0.33 -2.90 3.26
N ALA A 104 -1.00 -3.06 3.28
CA ALA A 104 -1.91 -2.35 2.38
C ALA A 104 -2.07 -0.86 2.71
N TYR A 105 -1.70 -0.47 3.93
CA TYR A 105 -1.69 0.93 4.38
C TYR A 105 -0.31 1.52 4.17
N HIS A 106 -0.28 2.70 3.57
CA HIS A 106 0.92 3.45 3.22
C HIS A 106 0.86 4.84 3.85
N GLN A 107 1.96 5.58 3.74
CA GLN A 107 2.09 6.97 4.17
C GLN A 107 2.85 7.76 3.10
N ALA A 108 2.46 9.01 2.86
CA ALA A 108 3.27 9.87 2.03
C ALA A 108 4.57 10.19 2.78
N LEU A 109 5.71 9.83 2.20
CA LEU A 109 6.99 10.31 2.72
C LEU A 109 7.27 11.74 2.22
N ASN A 110 6.99 11.97 0.93
CA ASN A 110 7.23 13.25 0.29
C ASN A 110 6.23 13.48 -0.85
N ILE A 111 5.91 14.73 -1.11
CA ILE A 111 5.02 15.14 -2.20
C ILE A 111 5.75 16.25 -2.96
N SER A 112 5.84 16.14 -4.27
CA SER A 112 6.49 17.16 -5.08
C SER A 112 5.77 18.51 -4.93
N VAL A 113 6.50 19.62 -5.07
CA VAL A 113 5.95 20.98 -4.86
C VAL A 113 4.74 21.27 -5.77
N ASP A 114 4.73 20.71 -6.98
CA ASP A 114 3.65 20.81 -7.94
C ASP A 114 2.53 19.77 -7.74
N GLY A 115 2.73 18.77 -6.88
CA GLY A 115 1.81 17.67 -6.61
C GLY A 115 1.82 16.58 -7.69
N SER A 116 2.79 16.60 -8.60
CA SER A 116 2.92 15.64 -9.71
C SER A 116 3.43 14.27 -9.29
N ASP A 117 4.19 14.17 -8.21
CA ASP A 117 4.76 12.92 -7.71
C ASP A 117 4.48 12.75 -6.20
N ILE A 118 4.13 11.54 -5.79
CA ILE A 118 4.02 11.11 -4.39
C ILE A 118 5.11 10.06 -4.14
N GLU A 119 6.03 10.34 -3.22
CA GLU A 119 6.96 9.36 -2.68
C GLU A 119 6.34 8.70 -1.45
N LEU A 120 6.23 7.38 -1.45
CA LEU A 120 5.72 6.62 -0.30
C LEU A 120 6.86 6.23 0.64
N GLU A 121 6.52 5.71 1.82
CA GLU A 121 7.46 5.22 2.83
C GLU A 121 8.38 4.12 2.31
N ASP A 122 7.92 3.36 1.30
CA ASP A 122 8.68 2.33 0.59
C ASP A 122 9.68 2.88 -0.45
N LYS A 123 9.80 4.21 -0.56
CA LYS A 123 10.57 4.96 -1.56
C LYS A 123 10.10 4.78 -3.00
N SER A 124 8.96 4.13 -3.22
CA SER A 124 8.33 4.16 -4.54
C SER A 124 7.82 5.57 -4.85
N ILE A 125 7.91 5.96 -6.11
CA ILE A 125 7.41 7.25 -6.58
C ILE A 125 6.24 6.99 -7.52
N TRP A 126 5.12 7.66 -7.25
CA TRP A 126 3.88 7.55 -7.98
C TRP A 126 3.55 8.87 -8.66
N GLN A 127 3.49 8.86 -9.99
CA GLN A 127 3.11 10.01 -10.78
C GLN A 127 1.59 10.17 -10.77
N VAL A 128 1.13 11.35 -10.38
CA VAL A 128 -0.27 11.75 -10.28
C VAL A 128 -0.71 12.41 -11.58
N ILE A 129 -1.92 12.08 -12.02
CA ILE A 129 -2.52 12.70 -13.21
C ILE A 129 -2.68 14.22 -13.03
N GLY A 130 -2.39 14.99 -14.09
CA GLY A 130 -2.25 16.44 -14.03
C GLY A 130 -3.37 17.19 -13.32
N TRP A 131 -4.63 16.85 -13.59
CA TRP A 131 -5.77 17.53 -12.99
C TRP A 131 -6.10 17.08 -11.56
N SER A 132 -5.43 16.07 -11.01
CA SER A 132 -5.60 15.67 -9.58
C SER A 132 -4.49 16.20 -8.68
N GLN A 133 -3.44 16.83 -9.23
CA GLN A 133 -2.27 17.28 -8.48
C GLN A 133 -2.62 18.29 -7.38
N TYR A 134 -3.66 19.11 -7.57
CA TYR A 134 -4.09 20.08 -6.55
C TYR A 134 -4.62 19.41 -5.28
N LYS A 135 -5.19 18.20 -5.37
CA LYS A 135 -5.71 17.45 -4.21
C LYS A 135 -4.57 16.98 -3.31
N VAL A 136 -3.45 16.58 -3.90
CA VAL A 136 -2.29 16.02 -3.17
C VAL A 136 -1.57 17.10 -2.35
N LYS A 137 -1.65 18.37 -2.75
CA LYS A 137 -0.97 19.48 -2.07
C LYS A 137 -1.45 19.73 -0.64
N THR A 138 -2.65 19.26 -0.28
CA THR A 138 -3.19 19.37 1.07
C THR A 138 -2.88 18.14 1.94
N TRP A 139 -2.24 17.10 1.37
CA TRP A 139 -1.95 15.89 2.10
C TRP A 139 -0.75 16.08 3.03
N SER A 140 -0.83 15.47 4.21
CA SER A 140 0.25 15.43 5.19
C SER A 140 1.00 14.10 5.10
N ALA A 141 2.27 14.09 5.51
CA ALA A 141 3.09 12.88 5.58
C ALA A 141 2.54 11.83 6.57
N HIS A 142 1.68 12.24 7.49
CA HIS A 142 1.04 11.33 8.46
C HIS A 142 -0.29 10.74 7.97
N HIS A 143 -0.81 11.20 6.83
CA HIS A 143 -2.07 10.66 6.31
C HIS A 143 -1.88 9.22 5.87
N ALA A 144 -2.85 8.38 6.24
CA ALA A 144 -2.91 6.99 5.81
C ALA A 144 -3.39 6.92 4.36
N LEU A 145 -2.62 6.26 3.52
CA LEU A 145 -2.89 6.09 2.11
C LEU A 145 -3.18 4.63 1.78
N VAL A 146 -4.02 4.38 0.79
CA VAL A 146 -4.19 3.05 0.19
C VAL A 146 -4.07 3.12 -1.32
N ILE A 147 -3.43 2.12 -1.91
CA ILE A 147 -3.33 1.96 -3.36
C ILE A 147 -4.43 1.01 -3.81
N ALA A 148 -5.22 1.41 -4.81
CA ALA A 148 -6.29 0.61 -5.38
C ALA A 148 -6.27 0.64 -6.92
N PRO A 149 -6.95 -0.30 -7.60
CA PRO A 149 -7.04 -0.26 -9.06
C PRO A 149 -7.84 0.94 -9.57
N ASN A 150 -7.38 1.56 -10.66
CA ASN A 150 -8.19 2.54 -11.38
C ASN A 150 -9.20 1.81 -12.28
N LYS A 151 -10.49 2.05 -12.04
CA LYS A 151 -11.59 1.44 -12.81
C LYS A 151 -12.09 2.33 -13.95
N ASN A 152 -11.65 3.58 -14.02
CA ASN A 152 -12.06 4.49 -15.10
C ASN A 152 -11.45 4.01 -16.42
N ILE A 153 -12.30 3.63 -17.36
CA ILE A 153 -11.90 2.99 -18.63
C ILE A 153 -11.02 3.86 -19.52
N PHE A 154 -11.14 5.19 -19.42
CA PHE A 154 -10.41 6.14 -20.25
C PHE A 154 -9.01 6.42 -19.72
N THR A 155 -8.84 6.38 -18.40
CA THR A 155 -7.57 6.74 -17.74
C THR A 155 -6.78 5.53 -17.25
N ARG A 156 -7.39 4.34 -17.10
CA ARG A 156 -6.72 3.15 -16.56
C ARG A 156 -5.52 2.66 -17.38
N TRP A 157 -5.44 3.01 -18.67
CA TRP A 157 -4.32 2.61 -19.51
C TRP A 157 -3.04 3.38 -19.17
N ALA A 158 -3.16 4.70 -18.96
CA ALA A 158 -2.05 5.55 -18.58
C ALA A 158 -1.81 5.55 -17.06
N TYR A 159 -2.89 5.51 -16.26
CA TYR A 159 -2.86 5.54 -14.79
C TYR A 159 -3.65 4.34 -14.25
N PRO A 160 -3.03 3.14 -14.21
CA PRO A 160 -3.72 1.89 -13.85
C PRO A 160 -4.14 1.80 -12.38
N TYR A 161 -3.64 2.70 -11.54
CA TYR A 161 -3.91 2.74 -10.11
C TYR A 161 -4.50 4.07 -9.69
N LYS A 162 -4.98 4.11 -8.46
CA LYS A 162 -5.34 5.32 -7.75
C LYS A 162 -4.85 5.21 -6.31
N ILE A 163 -4.44 6.35 -5.77
CA ILE A 163 -4.07 6.51 -4.36
C ILE A 163 -5.21 7.24 -3.68
N ILE A 164 -5.62 6.71 -2.54
CA ILE A 164 -6.75 7.22 -1.77
C ILE A 164 -6.20 7.65 -0.43
N ASN A 165 -6.40 8.91 -0.09
CA ASN A 165 -6.10 9.43 1.23
C ASN A 165 -7.26 9.08 2.16
N LEU A 166 -7.00 8.30 3.21
CA LEU A 166 -8.04 7.85 4.12
C LEU A 166 -8.49 8.95 5.09
N ASP A 167 -7.66 9.97 5.31
CA ASP A 167 -7.96 11.10 6.20
C ASP A 167 -8.73 12.22 5.48
N THR A 168 -8.34 12.56 4.24
CA THR A 168 -9.03 13.60 3.46
C THR A 168 -10.08 13.07 2.50
N HIS A 169 -10.08 11.75 2.26
CA HIS A 169 -10.95 11.06 1.30
C HIS A 169 -10.72 11.44 -0.16
N ASP A 170 -9.65 12.18 -0.43
CA ASP A 170 -9.24 12.48 -1.80
C ASP A 170 -8.79 11.22 -2.53
N VAL A 171 -9.17 11.16 -3.80
CA VAL A 171 -8.78 10.09 -4.71
C VAL A 171 -8.02 10.72 -5.86
N VAL A 172 -6.78 10.26 -6.08
CA VAL A 172 -5.95 10.69 -7.19
C VAL A 172 -5.54 9.50 -8.04
N LYS A 173 -5.65 9.62 -9.37
CA LYS A 173 -5.20 8.57 -10.29
C LYS A 173 -3.68 8.65 -10.40
N ALA A 174 -3.02 7.50 -10.35
CA ALA A 174 -1.57 7.43 -10.29
C ALA A 174 -1.01 6.24 -11.09
N LYS A 175 0.25 6.38 -11.51
CA LYS A 175 1.07 5.30 -12.05
C LYS A 175 2.40 5.27 -11.33
N MET A 176 2.93 4.07 -11.09
CA MET A 176 4.25 3.93 -10.48
C MET A 176 5.32 4.40 -11.48
N LYS A 177 6.07 5.43 -11.10
CA LYS A 177 7.17 6.04 -11.85
C LYS A 177 8.52 5.47 -11.43
N LEU A 178 8.71 5.24 -10.13
CA LEU A 178 9.90 4.59 -9.56
C LEU A 178 9.47 3.45 -8.64
N THR A 179 10.16 2.32 -8.74
CA THR A 179 9.92 1.14 -7.90
C THR A 179 10.43 1.37 -6.48
N PRO A 180 9.91 0.65 -5.47
CA PRO A 180 10.47 0.66 -4.12
C PRO A 180 11.97 0.35 -4.06
N VAL A 181 12.63 0.81 -3.01
CA VAL A 181 14.05 0.53 -2.76
C VAL A 181 14.18 -0.73 -1.89
N PHE A 182 14.80 -1.77 -2.44
CA PHE A 182 15.16 -2.99 -1.71
C PHE A 182 16.42 -2.77 -0.88
N ASN A 183 16.46 -3.35 0.32
CA ASN A 183 17.59 -3.37 1.26
C ASN A 183 17.69 -2.21 2.26
N ASP A 184 16.62 -1.43 2.49
CA ASP A 184 16.56 -0.60 3.69
C ASP A 184 15.86 -1.39 4.81
N PRO A 185 16.60 -1.79 5.87
CA PRO A 185 16.04 -2.59 6.96
C PRO A 185 14.93 -1.88 7.75
N ASN A 186 14.72 -0.58 7.54
CA ASN A 186 13.66 0.19 8.18
C ASN A 186 12.39 0.31 7.33
N ILE A 187 12.42 -0.16 6.08
CA ILE A 187 11.36 0.05 5.06
C ILE A 187 10.60 -1.25 4.75
N ASP A 188 11.01 -2.36 5.36
CA ASP A 188 10.72 -3.74 4.95
C ASP A 188 9.26 -4.21 5.14
N ILE A 189 8.36 -3.40 5.70
CA ILE A 189 6.98 -3.84 6.00
C ILE A 189 5.98 -3.65 4.86
N HIS A 190 6.33 -2.88 3.82
CA HIS A 190 5.40 -2.49 2.74
C HIS A 190 5.71 -3.17 1.40
N VAL A 191 6.87 -3.81 1.31
CA VAL A 191 7.37 -4.42 0.09
C VAL A 191 7.65 -5.89 0.37
N HIS A 192 7.09 -6.76 -0.47
CA HIS A 192 7.15 -8.20 -0.28
C HIS A 192 7.65 -8.87 -1.54
N TRP A 193 8.21 -10.07 -1.45
CA TRP A 193 8.51 -10.91 -2.61
C TRP A 193 7.85 -12.28 -2.51
N ILE A 194 7.53 -12.82 -3.67
CA ILE A 194 6.85 -14.10 -3.74
C ILE A 194 7.83 -15.23 -3.42
N GLU A 195 7.67 -15.87 -2.26
CA GLU A 195 8.44 -17.06 -1.88
C GLU A 195 7.96 -18.30 -2.66
N ASP A 196 6.65 -18.47 -2.82
CA ASP A 196 6.08 -19.62 -3.52
C ASP A 196 4.76 -19.34 -4.23
N ILE A 197 4.49 -20.09 -5.30
CA ILE A 197 3.26 -20.01 -6.09
C ILE A 197 2.74 -21.42 -6.38
N ASP A 198 1.55 -21.72 -5.87
CA ASP A 198 0.76 -22.87 -6.30
C ASP A 198 -0.32 -22.40 -7.27
N TYR A 199 -0.08 -22.63 -8.56
CA TYR A 199 -1.01 -22.28 -9.63
C TYR A 199 -2.27 -23.16 -9.66
N GLN A 200 -2.23 -24.38 -9.10
CA GLN A 200 -3.38 -25.28 -9.09
C GLN A 200 -4.39 -24.84 -8.04
N THR A 201 -3.91 -24.53 -6.83
CA THR A 201 -4.76 -24.07 -5.73
C THR A 201 -4.93 -22.56 -5.69
N ARG A 202 -4.18 -21.81 -6.52
CA ARG A 202 -4.13 -20.35 -6.59
C ARG A 202 -3.72 -19.73 -5.25
N LEU A 203 -2.70 -20.32 -4.65
CA LEU A 203 -2.09 -19.82 -3.43
C LEU A 203 -0.76 -19.16 -3.76
N ILE A 204 -0.51 -18.01 -3.16
CA ILE A 204 0.80 -17.35 -3.17
C ILE A 204 1.28 -17.27 -1.72
N ARG A 205 2.53 -17.62 -1.49
CA ARG A 205 3.21 -17.38 -0.20
C ARG A 205 4.21 -16.26 -0.38
N LEU A 206 4.16 -15.28 0.51
CA LEU A 206 5.16 -14.20 0.59
C LEU A 206 6.22 -14.56 1.64
N GLU A 207 7.35 -13.88 1.60
CA GLU A 207 8.50 -14.07 2.49
C GLU A 207 8.20 -13.84 3.97
N ASP A 208 7.18 -13.02 4.27
CA ASP A 208 6.72 -12.77 5.63
C ASP A 208 5.87 -13.93 6.20
N GLY A 209 5.69 -14.99 5.40
CA GLY A 209 4.92 -16.19 5.74
C GLY A 209 3.43 -16.06 5.50
N SER A 210 2.94 -14.92 5.01
CA SER A 210 1.52 -14.76 4.65
C SER A 210 1.16 -15.65 3.46
N ILE A 211 -0.02 -16.29 3.54
CA ILE A 211 -0.56 -17.14 2.49
C ILE A 211 -1.79 -16.47 1.90
N TRP A 212 -1.76 -16.27 0.59
CA TRP A 212 -2.73 -15.50 -0.15
C TRP A 212 -3.58 -16.40 -1.03
N SER A 213 -4.89 -16.40 -0.80
CA SER A 213 -5.86 -17.01 -1.70
C SER A 213 -6.22 -16.02 -2.80
N ILE A 214 -5.85 -16.34 -4.04
CA ILE A 214 -6.06 -15.46 -5.20
C ILE A 214 -7.44 -15.66 -5.80
N ASN A 215 -8.06 -14.55 -6.21
CA ASN A 215 -9.35 -14.54 -6.88
C ASN A 215 -9.32 -15.40 -8.16
N TRP A 216 -10.35 -16.21 -8.35
CA TRP A 216 -10.43 -17.13 -9.47
C TRP A 216 -10.39 -16.47 -10.85
N PHE A 217 -10.89 -15.24 -10.97
CA PHE A 217 -10.88 -14.46 -12.21
C PHE A 217 -9.47 -13.97 -12.58
N ASP A 218 -8.55 -13.92 -11.62
CA ASP A 218 -7.19 -13.40 -11.83
C ASP A 218 -6.20 -14.51 -12.19
N GLY A 219 -6.65 -15.76 -12.37
CA GLY A 219 -5.79 -16.90 -12.70
C GLY A 219 -4.99 -16.72 -14.00
N GLY A 220 -5.52 -15.97 -14.98
CA GLY A 220 -4.77 -15.62 -16.18
C GLY A 220 -3.62 -14.63 -15.92
N VAL A 221 -3.86 -13.64 -15.05
CA VAL A 221 -2.86 -12.65 -14.64
C VAL A 221 -1.82 -13.26 -13.71
N MET A 222 -2.24 -14.13 -12.80
CA MET A 222 -1.37 -14.85 -11.86
C MET A 222 -0.25 -15.63 -12.58
N LYS A 223 -0.47 -16.14 -13.79
CA LYS A 223 0.57 -16.82 -14.59
C LYS A 223 1.73 -15.91 -15.00
N SER A 224 1.56 -14.59 -14.93
CA SER A 224 2.62 -13.62 -15.18
C SER A 224 3.44 -13.26 -13.94
N PHE A 225 3.04 -13.76 -12.77
CA PHE A 225 3.79 -13.62 -11.52
C PHE A 225 4.74 -14.81 -11.42
N GLY A 226 5.98 -14.55 -11.00
CA GLY A 226 7.00 -15.56 -10.78
C GLY A 226 7.50 -15.55 -9.33
N ARG A 227 8.16 -16.64 -8.92
CA ARG A 227 8.92 -16.67 -7.67
C ARG A 227 9.94 -15.53 -7.66
N TYR A 228 10.13 -14.92 -6.49
CA TYR A 228 10.96 -13.75 -6.24
C TYR A 228 10.54 -12.47 -6.99
N ASN A 229 9.38 -12.46 -7.66
CA ASN A 229 8.80 -11.19 -8.09
C ASN A 229 8.42 -10.39 -6.86
N ILE A 230 8.77 -9.11 -6.89
CA ILE A 230 8.40 -8.20 -5.83
C ILE A 230 6.98 -7.69 -6.08
N VAL A 231 6.21 -7.67 -5.00
CA VAL A 231 4.86 -7.15 -4.94
C VAL A 231 4.71 -6.03 -3.91
N ILE A 232 3.85 -5.07 -4.23
CA ILE A 232 3.29 -4.10 -3.28
C ILE A 232 1.88 -4.56 -2.93
N VAL A 233 1.51 -4.48 -1.66
CA VAL A 233 0.15 -4.82 -1.21
C VAL A 233 -0.73 -3.60 -1.31
N GLY A 234 -1.90 -3.72 -1.93
CA GLY A 234 -2.91 -2.67 -1.97
C GLY A 234 -4.28 -3.16 -1.50
N THR A 235 -5.27 -2.30 -1.69
CA THR A 235 -6.68 -2.57 -1.36
C THR A 235 -7.52 -2.74 -2.63
N ASN A 236 -8.40 -3.73 -2.63
CA ASN A 236 -9.40 -3.91 -3.67
C ASN A 236 -10.65 -3.11 -3.31
N ASP A 237 -10.99 -2.13 -4.11
CA ASP A 237 -12.18 -1.28 -3.92
C ASP A 237 -13.37 -1.74 -4.80
N GLY A 238 -13.29 -2.91 -5.45
CA GLY A 238 -14.30 -3.44 -6.38
C GLY A 238 -15.49 -4.14 -5.74
N TRP A 239 -16.44 -4.62 -6.58
CA TRP A 239 -17.62 -5.39 -6.13
C TRP A 239 -17.26 -6.62 -5.27
N PHE A 240 -16.07 -7.20 -5.45
CA PHE A 240 -15.61 -8.37 -4.71
C PHE A 240 -14.68 -8.05 -3.52
N ARG A 241 -14.65 -6.81 -3.04
CA ARG A 241 -13.82 -6.41 -1.90
C ARG A 241 -14.08 -7.22 -0.63
N GLY A 242 -15.31 -7.64 -0.37
CA GLY A 242 -15.63 -8.43 0.83
C GLY A 242 -14.99 -9.82 0.84
N SER A 243 -14.78 -10.42 -0.33
CA SER A 243 -14.16 -11.76 -0.45
C SER A 243 -12.68 -11.70 -0.81
N ASN A 244 -12.22 -10.58 -1.37
CA ASN A 244 -10.83 -10.34 -1.78
C ASN A 244 -10.51 -8.87 -1.47
N PRO A 245 -10.29 -8.50 -0.20
CA PRO A 245 -10.09 -7.11 0.20
C PRO A 245 -8.77 -6.52 -0.29
N ASN A 246 -7.84 -7.36 -0.74
CA ASN A 246 -6.50 -6.93 -1.10
C ASN A 246 -6.18 -7.13 -2.59
N ILE A 247 -5.14 -6.42 -3.03
CA ILE A 247 -4.46 -6.68 -4.28
C ILE A 247 -2.96 -6.89 -4.03
N LEU A 248 -2.32 -7.72 -4.85
CA LEU A 248 -0.86 -7.81 -4.96
C LEU A 248 -0.47 -7.18 -6.30
N ILE A 249 0.33 -6.12 -6.27
CA ILE A 249 0.81 -5.38 -7.44
C ILE A 249 2.22 -5.86 -7.77
N CYS A 250 2.42 -6.59 -8.86
CA CYS A 250 3.75 -7.01 -9.29
C CYS A 250 4.50 -5.85 -9.93
N ILE A 251 5.65 -5.50 -9.35
CA ILE A 251 6.45 -4.35 -9.78
C ILE A 251 7.02 -4.56 -11.18
N ALA A 252 7.43 -5.79 -11.50
CA ALA A 252 8.10 -6.10 -12.78
C ALA A 252 7.20 -5.97 -14.01
N ASN A 253 5.87 -6.11 -13.86
CA ASN A 253 4.94 -6.10 -14.98
C ASN A 253 3.75 -5.13 -14.81
N HIS A 254 3.70 -4.40 -13.69
CA HIS A 254 2.63 -3.47 -13.33
C HIS A 254 1.21 -4.06 -13.44
N LYS A 255 1.08 -5.36 -13.21
CA LYS A 255 -0.21 -6.04 -13.11
C LYS A 255 -0.52 -6.29 -11.65
N TYR A 256 -1.81 -6.38 -11.35
CA TYR A 256 -2.27 -6.76 -10.03
C TYR A 256 -3.17 -7.98 -10.08
N ILE A 257 -3.20 -8.71 -8.97
CA ILE A 257 -4.14 -9.81 -8.72
C ILE A 257 -4.86 -9.54 -7.40
N ARG A 258 -6.15 -9.87 -7.32
CA ARG A 258 -6.95 -9.73 -6.10
C ARG A 258 -6.82 -10.97 -5.24
N GLY A 259 -6.83 -10.80 -3.93
CA GLY A 259 -6.81 -11.92 -3.01
C GLY A 259 -7.10 -11.53 -1.57
N LYS A 260 -6.87 -12.48 -0.68
CA LYS A 260 -6.93 -12.31 0.78
C LYS A 260 -5.91 -13.19 1.46
N VAL A 261 -5.44 -12.75 2.63
CA VAL A 261 -4.66 -13.58 3.54
C VAL A 261 -5.58 -14.63 4.19
N ILE A 262 -5.08 -15.86 4.37
CA ILE A 262 -5.87 -16.99 4.91
C ILE A 262 -5.26 -17.66 6.15
N ASN A 263 -4.12 -17.18 6.66
CA ASN A 263 -3.44 -17.72 7.85
C ASN A 263 -3.39 -16.74 9.02
#